data_AF-A0A957KLV0-F1
#
_entry.id   AF-A0A957KLV0-F1
#
_cell.length_a   1.000
_cell.length_b   1.000
_cell.length_c   1.000
_cell.angle_alpha   90.00
_cell.angle_beta   90.00
_cell.angle_gamma   90.00
#
_symmetry.space_group_name_H-M   'P 1'
#
loop_
_entity.id
_entity.type
_entity.pdbx_description
1 polymer ?
#
loop_
_entity_poly.entity_id
_entity_poly.type
_entity_poly.pdbx_seq_one_letter_code
_entity_poly.pdbx_strand_id
1 'polypeptide(L)'
;DPEHFEFMMRYSPLHNVQPGATYPPTLVYTADTDDRVVPMHSLKYIATLQEHDSGQNPLLLRYDTKSGHGMGKPTAKLIDQVADLYAFLYRTLGIA
;
A
#
# COMPACT_ATOMS: atom_id res chain seq x y z
N ASP A 1 8.68 22.76 -14.76
CA ASP A 1 9.84 23.41 -14.14
C ASP A 1 10.78 22.32 -13.62
N PRO A 2 12.05 22.28 -14.03
CA PRO A 2 13.04 21.35 -13.49
C PRO A 2 13.08 21.34 -11.95
N GLU A 3 12.90 22.49 -11.30
CA GLU A 3 12.92 22.57 -9.83
C GLU A 3 11.78 21.79 -9.19
N HIS A 4 10.58 21.81 -9.79
CA HIS A 4 9.44 21.03 -9.30
C HIS A 4 9.64 19.52 -9.49
N PHE A 5 10.25 19.10 -10.60
CA PHE A 5 10.55 17.69 -10.84
C PHE A 5 11.54 17.16 -9.79
N GLU A 6 12.66 17.87 -9.60
CA GLU A 6 13.66 17.53 -8.60
C GLU A 6 13.06 17.48 -7.19
N PHE A 7 12.20 18.44 -6.86
CA PHE A 7 11.48 18.44 -5.59
C PHE A 7 10.59 17.21 -5.41
N MET A 8 9.77 16.86 -6.41
CA MET A 8 8.90 15.68 -6.37
C MET A 8 9.69 14.38 -6.23
N MET A 9 10.82 14.24 -6.95
CA MET A 9 11.64 13.04 -6.91
C MET A 9 12.24 12.78 -5.53
N ARG A 10 12.59 13.85 -4.79
CA ARG A 10 13.20 13.73 -3.44
C ARG A 10 12.30 13.05 -2.41
N TYR A 11 10.98 13.12 -2.54
CA TYR A 11 10.07 12.54 -1.55
C TYR A 11 9.13 11.47 -2.11
N SER A 12 9.08 11.29 -3.43
CA SER A 12 8.18 10.33 -4.06
C SER A 12 8.41 8.91 -3.50
N PRO A 13 7.43 8.28 -2.84
CA PRO A 13 7.64 7.01 -2.15
C PRO A 13 8.14 5.90 -3.08
N LEU A 14 7.60 5.81 -4.29
CA LEU A 14 8.01 4.82 -5.29
C LEU A 14 9.49 4.94 -5.64
N HIS A 15 10.02 6.16 -5.74
CA HIS A 15 11.39 6.41 -6.19
C HIS A 15 12.41 6.42 -5.04
N ASN A 16 11.95 6.37 -3.79
CA ASN A 16 12.81 6.41 -2.60
C ASN A 16 12.85 5.07 -1.86
N VAL A 17 12.30 4.00 -2.44
CA VAL A 17 12.56 2.64 -1.98
C VAL A 17 14.04 2.33 -2.21
N GLN A 18 14.74 1.90 -1.16
CA GLN A 18 16.17 1.65 -1.10
C GLN A 18 16.42 0.14 -1.20
N PRO A 19 17.24 -0.31 -2.16
CA PRO A 19 17.68 -1.70 -2.25
C PRO A 19 18.40 -2.16 -0.97
N GLY A 20 18.03 -3.34 -0.46
CA GLY A 20 18.67 -3.93 0.72
C GLY A 20 18.28 -3.28 2.05
N ALA A 21 17.23 -2.46 2.07
CA ALA A 21 16.65 -1.97 3.31
C ALA A 21 15.69 -3.02 3.90
N THR A 22 15.52 -3.01 5.22
CA THR A 22 14.48 -3.78 5.91
C THR A 22 13.29 -2.87 6.17
N TYR A 23 12.20 -3.10 5.45
CA TYR A 23 10.97 -2.34 5.59
C TYR A 23 10.09 -2.87 6.73
N PRO A 24 9.28 -2.03 7.40
CA PRO A 24 8.35 -2.50 8.41
C PRO A 24 7.23 -3.34 7.76
N PRO A 25 6.50 -4.15 8.54
CA PRO A 25 5.27 -4.76 8.08
C PRO A 25 4.36 -3.72 7.43
N THR A 26 4.01 -3.93 6.16
CA THR A 26 3.27 -2.96 5.34
C THR A 26 2.07 -3.63 4.69
N LEU A 27 0.90 -3.03 4.82
CA LEU A 27 -0.32 -3.43 4.12
C LEU A 27 -0.84 -2.26 3.28
N VAL A 28 -0.67 -2.35 1.96
CA VAL A 28 -1.12 -1.33 1.00
C VAL A 28 -2.54 -1.65 0.56
N TYR A 29 -3.45 -0.67 0.60
CA TYR A 29 -4.83 -0.81 0.14
C TYR A 29 -5.03 -0.10 -1.20
N THR A 30 -5.77 -0.73 -2.11
CA THR A 30 -6.25 -0.09 -3.34
C THR A 30 -7.50 -0.82 -3.86
N ALA A 31 -8.14 -0.28 -4.89
CA ALA A 31 -9.38 -0.83 -5.43
C ALA A 31 -9.41 -0.74 -6.96
N ASP A 32 -9.97 -1.76 -7.62
CA ASP A 32 -9.83 -1.97 -9.07
C ASP A 32 -10.42 -0.87 -9.96
N THR A 33 -11.45 -0.18 -9.48
CA THR A 33 -12.12 0.89 -10.22
C THR A 33 -11.90 2.27 -9.58
N ASP A 34 -10.80 2.47 -8.85
CA ASP A 34 -10.44 3.82 -8.38
C ASP A 34 -9.91 4.66 -9.55
N ASP A 35 -10.76 5.52 -10.08
CA ASP A 35 -10.45 6.46 -11.16
C ASP A 35 -9.92 7.81 -10.66
N ARG A 36 -9.90 8.03 -9.34
CA ARG A 36 -9.39 9.25 -8.71
C ARG A 36 -7.90 9.12 -8.38
N VAL A 37 -7.52 8.01 -7.75
CA VAL A 37 -6.13 7.66 -7.46
C VAL A 37 -5.87 6.28 -8.00
N VAL A 38 -5.38 6.22 -9.22
CA VAL A 38 -5.30 4.97 -9.99
C VAL A 38 -4.50 3.89 -9.25
N PRO A 39 -4.92 2.61 -9.32
CA PRO A 39 -4.30 1.52 -8.55
C PRO A 39 -2.81 1.31 -8.85
N MET A 40 -2.35 1.78 -10.00
CA MET A 40 -0.97 1.67 -10.43
C MET A 40 0.02 2.35 -9.46
N HIS A 41 -0.41 3.35 -8.67
CA HIS A 41 0.43 3.89 -7.59
C HIS A 41 0.77 2.81 -6.56
N SER A 42 -0.26 2.15 -6.03
CA SER A 42 -0.12 1.08 -5.03
C SER A 42 0.58 -0.15 -5.60
N LEU A 43 0.24 -0.56 -6.82
CA LEU A 43 0.82 -1.74 -7.48
C LEU A 43 2.32 -1.59 -7.72
N LYS A 44 2.76 -0.45 -8.26
CA LYS A 44 4.20 -0.21 -8.48
C LYS A 44 4.92 -0.10 -7.14
N TYR A 45 4.35 0.63 -6.18
CA TYR A 45 4.98 0.82 -4.87
C TYR A 45 5.21 -0.51 -4.15
N ILE A 46 4.20 -1.37 -4.04
CA ILE A 46 4.35 -2.65 -3.34
C ILE A 46 5.28 -3.62 -4.07
N ALA A 47 5.26 -3.63 -5.41
CA ALA A 47 6.17 -4.46 -6.21
C ALA A 47 7.63 -4.04 -5.99
N THR A 48 7.91 -2.74 -6.07
CA THR A 48 9.25 -2.19 -5.81
C THR A 48 9.68 -2.41 -4.36
N LEU A 49 8.77 -2.29 -3.40
CA LEU A 49 9.05 -2.58 -1.99
C LEU A 49 9.44 -4.05 -1.78
N GLN A 50 8.68 -4.98 -2.35
CA GLN A 50 8.94 -6.42 -2.29
C GLN A 50 10.23 -6.83 -3.00
N GLU A 51 10.58 -6.17 -4.11
CA GLU A 51 11.81 -6.40 -4.86
C GLU A 51 13.06 -5.95 -4.08
N HIS A 52 12.96 -4.83 -3.37
CA HIS A 52 14.11 -4.21 -2.71
C HIS A 52 14.26 -4.54 -1.21
N ASP A 53 13.23 -5.11 -0.58
CA ASP A 53 13.28 -5.50 0.83
C ASP A 53 14.28 -6.64 1.05
N SER A 54 15.17 -6.47 2.04
CA SER A 54 16.03 -7.54 2.55
C SER A 54 15.49 -8.18 3.83
N GLY A 55 14.34 -7.70 4.32
CA GLY A 55 13.68 -8.19 5.51
C GLY A 55 12.88 -9.47 5.31
N GLN A 56 12.18 -9.86 6.37
CA GLN A 56 11.17 -10.94 6.35
C GLN A 56 9.79 -10.43 6.78
N ASN A 57 9.63 -9.10 6.87
CA ASN A 57 8.38 -8.49 7.27
C ASN A 57 7.33 -8.69 6.17
N PRO A 58 6.05 -8.87 6.52
CA PRO A 58 5.02 -9.02 5.51
C PRO A 58 4.79 -7.68 4.79
N LEU A 59 5.05 -7.68 3.48
CA LEU A 59 4.76 -6.57 2.58
C LEU A 59 3.63 -7.00 1.65
N LEU A 60 2.41 -6.55 1.93
CA LEU A 60 1.19 -7.08 1.33
C LEU A 60 0.40 -6.00 0.61
N LEU A 61 -0.35 -6.42 -0.41
CA LEU A 61 -1.36 -5.62 -1.09
C LEU A 61 -2.74 -6.21 -0.79
N ARG A 62 -3.65 -5.38 -0.29
CA ARG A 62 -5.07 -5.69 -0.25
C ARG A 62 -5.77 -5.00 -1.42
N TYR A 63 -6.13 -5.79 -2.41
CA TYR A 63 -6.76 -5.33 -3.64
C TYR A 63 -8.27 -5.57 -3.61
N ASP A 64 -9.07 -4.50 -3.58
CA ASP A 64 -10.53 -4.58 -3.48
C ASP A 64 -11.19 -4.54 -4.87
N THR A 65 -11.91 -5.60 -5.25
CA THR A 65 -12.55 -5.70 -6.57
C THR A 65 -13.99 -5.18 -6.56
N LYS A 66 -14.49 -4.55 -7.62
CA LYS A 66 -15.80 -3.87 -7.65
C LYS A 66 -15.88 -2.74 -6.62
N SER A 67 -14.82 -1.95 -6.50
CA SER A 67 -14.78 -0.83 -5.57
C SER A 67 -13.92 0.30 -6.13
N GLY A 68 -14.38 1.54 -5.95
CA GLY A 68 -13.62 2.74 -6.29
C GLY A 68 -12.91 3.33 -5.08
N HIS A 69 -12.71 4.65 -5.12
CA HIS A 69 -11.92 5.40 -4.13
C HIS A 69 -12.38 5.28 -2.66
N GLY A 70 -13.64 4.90 -2.42
CA GLY A 70 -14.14 4.64 -1.06
C GLY A 70 -15.61 5.02 -0.84
N MET A 71 -16.17 5.88 -1.69
CA MET A 71 -17.57 6.28 -1.59
C MET A 71 -18.50 5.13 -2.01
N GLY A 72 -19.56 4.91 -1.24
CA GLY A 72 -20.61 3.92 -1.57
C GLY A 72 -20.21 2.46 -1.38
N LYS A 73 -19.11 2.16 -0.66
CA LYS A 73 -18.77 0.77 -0.33
C LYS A 73 -19.89 0.13 0.52
N PRO A 74 -20.36 -1.08 0.18
CA PRO A 74 -21.27 -1.84 1.04
C PRO A 74 -20.71 -2.04 2.44
N THR A 75 -21.56 -2.00 3.47
CA THR A 75 -21.16 -2.21 4.87
C THR A 75 -20.38 -3.51 5.07
N ALA A 76 -20.76 -4.59 4.38
CA ALA A 76 -20.04 -5.87 4.43
C ALA A 76 -18.56 -5.71 4.03
N LYS A 77 -18.27 -4.98 2.95
CA LYS A 77 -16.89 -4.72 2.53
C LYS A 77 -16.11 -3.86 3.53
N LEU A 78 -16.79 -2.90 4.18
CA LEU A 78 -16.16 -2.10 5.23
C LEU A 78 -15.79 -2.97 6.43
N ILE A 79 -16.65 -3.91 6.81
CA ILE A 79 -16.38 -4.88 7.88
C ILE A 79 -15.15 -5.73 7.51
N ASP A 80 -15.12 -6.31 6.31
CA ASP A 80 -13.98 -7.13 5.84
C ASP A 80 -12.68 -6.31 5.83
N GLN A 81 -12.72 -5.08 5.30
CA GLN A 81 -11.57 -4.20 5.22
C GLN A 81 -10.97 -3.91 6.61
N VAL A 82 -11.84 -3.65 7.59
CA VAL A 82 -11.46 -3.36 8.97
C VAL A 82 -10.96 -4.63 9.67
N ALA A 83 -11.61 -5.77 9.45
CA ALA A 83 -11.18 -7.06 10.00
C ALA A 83 -9.77 -7.42 9.51
N ASP A 84 -9.51 -7.31 8.20
CA ASP A 84 -8.18 -7.56 7.63
C ASP A 84 -7.11 -6.61 8.20
N LEU A 85 -7.45 -5.32 8.35
CA LEU A 85 -6.55 -4.31 8.91
C LEU A 85 -6.15 -4.68 10.34
N TYR A 86 -7.14 -4.94 11.20
CA TYR A 86 -6.87 -5.28 12.59
C TYR A 86 -6.13 -6.62 12.68
N ALA A 87 -6.54 -7.65 11.95
CA ALA A 87 -5.84 -8.94 11.94
C ALA A 87 -4.35 -8.78 11.54
N PHE A 88 -4.06 -7.95 10.54
CA PHE A 88 -2.69 -7.60 10.17
C PHE A 88 -1.94 -6.91 11.31
N LEU A 89 -2.54 -5.89 11.94
CA LEU A 89 -1.93 -5.17 13.06
C LEU A 89 -1.68 -6.09 14.27
N TYR A 90 -2.67 -6.88 14.70
CA TYR A 90 -2.53 -7.83 15.80
C TYR A 90 -1.37 -8.80 15.56
N ARG A 91 -1.28 -9.35 14.35
CA ARG A 91 -0.20 -10.27 13.96
C ARG A 91 1.17 -9.61 13.92
N THR A 92 1.27 -8.41 13.34
CA THR A 92 2.56 -7.74 13.09
C THR A 92 3.10 -7.01 14.31
N LEU A 93 2.23 -6.59 15.22
CA LEU A 93 2.60 -5.96 16.48
C LEU A 93 2.72 -6.95 17.65
N GLY A 94 2.45 -8.24 17.43
CA GLY A 94 2.55 -9.28 18.48
C GLY A 94 1.54 -9.12 19.61
N ILE A 95 0.33 -8.67 19.29
CA ILE A 95 -0.78 -8.49 20.26
C ILE A 95 -1.67 -9.75 20.31
N ALA A 96 -1.39 -10.74 19.46
CA ALA A 96 -2.07 -12.04 19.39
C ALA A 96 -1.41 -13.08 20.28
#